data_AF-A0A7Y1UMA6-F1
#
_entry.id   AF-A0A7Y1UMA6-F1
#
_cell.length_a   1.000
_cell.length_b   1.000
_cell.length_c   1.000
_cell.angle_alpha   90.00
_cell.angle_beta   90.00
_cell.angle_gamma   90.00
#
_symmetry.space_group_name_H-M   'P 1'
#
loop_
_entity.id
_entity.type
_entity.pdbx_description
1 polymer ?
#
loop_
_entity_poly.entity_id
_entity_poly.type
_entity_poly.pdbx_seq_one_letter_code
_entity_poly.pdbx_strand_id
1 'polypeptide(L)' 'MSELDRVYAAVDLGEGSARVLGFAAALARASGAELIAFHVISPGEQEDRAETPGDSRFVDVM' A
#
# COMPACT_ATOMS: atom_id res chain seq x y z
N MET A 1 27.21 10.66 15.01
CA MET A 1 26.39 9.98 13.99
C MET A 1 25.14 10.81 13.85
N SER A 2 24.71 11.17 12.64
CA SER A 2 23.40 11.82 12.47
C SER A 2 22.31 10.88 12.97
N GLU A 3 21.44 11.36 13.84
CA GLU A 3 20.20 10.68 14.17
C GLU A 3 19.29 10.72 12.94
N LEU A 4 18.67 9.58 12.63
CA LEU A 4 17.63 9.52 11.61
C LEU A 4 16.34 9.95 12.28
N ASP A 5 15.75 11.05 11.84
CA ASP A 5 14.47 11.52 12.41
C ASP A 5 13.29 10.71 11.89
N ARG A 6 13.35 10.28 10.62
CA ARG A 6 12.24 9.61 9.92
C ARG A 6 12.71 8.55 8.92
N VAL A 7 11.92 7.48 8.81
CA VAL A 7 12.05 6.43 7.79
C VAL A 7 10.76 6.37 6.98
N TYR A 8 10.88 6.48 5.66
CA TYR A 8 9.75 6.44 4.73
C TYR A 8 9.68 5.09 4.02
N ALA A 9 8.54 4.40 4.11
CA ALA A 9 8.30 3.10 3.49
C ALA A 9 7.14 3.19 2.49
N ALA A 10 7.47 3.19 1.19
CA ALA A 10 6.48 3.00 0.13
C ALA A 10 6.08 1.52 0.07
N VAL A 11 4.79 1.23 0.17
CA VAL A 11 4.26 -0.13 0.10
C VAL A 11 3.23 -0.24 -1.01
N ASP A 12 3.27 -1.34 -1.76
CA ASP A 12 2.30 -1.71 -2.80
C ASP A 12 1.27 -2.74 -2.31
N LEU A 13 1.33 -3.09 -1.02
CA LEU A 13 0.51 -4.13 -0.37
C LEU A 13 0.72 -5.56 -0.91
N GLY A 14 1.73 -5.79 -1.76
CA GLY A 14 2.17 -7.11 -2.20
C GLY A 14 3.14 -7.78 -1.21
N GLU A 15 3.44 -9.06 -1.45
CA GLU A 15 4.37 -9.83 -0.60
C GLU A 15 5.78 -9.20 -0.55
N GLY A 16 6.21 -8.57 -1.64
CA GLY A 16 7.50 -7.88 -1.72
C GLY A 16 7.61 -6.72 -0.73
N SER A 17 6.58 -5.87 -0.64
CA SER A 17 6.61 -4.71 0.26
C SER A 17 6.45 -5.08 1.73
N ALA A 18 5.91 -6.26 2.06
CA ALA A 18 5.85 -6.75 3.45
C ALA A 18 7.26 -6.89 4.07
N ARG A 19 8.25 -7.39 3.30
CA ARG A 19 9.64 -7.49 3.77
C ARG A 19 10.28 -6.11 3.93
N VAL A 20 10.04 -5.22 2.97
CA VAL A 20 10.53 -3.83 3.01
C VAL A 20 10.02 -3.11 4.26
N LEU A 21 8.74 -3.27 4.58
CA LEU A 21 8.13 -2.70 5.78
C LEU A 21 8.78 -3.23 7.06
N GLY A 22 9.09 -4.54 7.11
CA GLY A 22 9.82 -5.14 8.22
C GLY A 22 11.20 -4.54 8.45
N PHE A 23 11.98 -4.34 7.37
CA PHE A 23 13.29 -3.68 7.45
C PHE A 23 13.18 -2.22 7.88
N ALA A 24 12.24 -1.47 7.31
CA ALA A 24 12.02 -0.07 7.65
C ALA A 24 11.66 0.10 9.15
N ALA A 25 10.84 -0.80 9.69
CA ALA A 25 10.51 -0.83 11.11
C ALA A 25 11.72 -1.15 12.00
N ALA A 26 12.58 -2.08 11.60
CA ALA A 26 13.80 -2.40 12.33
C ALA A 26 14.77 -1.21 12.35
N LEU A 27 14.95 -0.54 11.21
CA LEU A 27 15.79 0.65 11.09
C LEU A 27 15.26 1.80 11.95
N ALA A 28 13.96 2.10 11.86
CA ALA A 28 13.35 3.17 12.65
C ALA A 28 13.52 2.93 14.16
N ARG A 29 13.28 1.70 14.63
CA ARG A 29 13.50 1.33 16.04
C ARG A 29 14.96 1.47 16.48
N ALA A 30 15.90 1.03 15.65
CA ALA A 30 17.32 1.10 15.97
C ALA A 30 17.85 2.54 16.05
N SER A 31 17.20 3.47 15.35
CA SER A 31 17.60 4.87 15.26
C SER A 31 16.74 5.84 16.07
N GLY A 32 15.69 5.36 16.74
CA GLY A 32 14.72 6.24 17.42
C GLY A 32 13.85 7.07 16.46
N ALA A 33 13.82 6.71 15.18
CA ALA A 33 13.14 7.44 14.13
C ALA A 33 11.63 7.14 14.09
N GLU A 34 10.85 8.08 13.58
CA GLU A 34 9.46 7.83 13.19
C GLU A 34 9.39 6.99 11.90
N LEU A 35 8.55 5.96 11.85
CA LEU A 35 8.28 5.22 10.63
C LEU A 35 7.00 5.73 9.98
N ILE A 36 7.10 6.15 8.71
CA ILE A 36 5.97 6.60 7.89
C ILE A 36 5.80 5.63 6.72
N ALA A 37 4.75 4.81 6.77
CA ALA A 37 4.37 3.93 5.67
C ALA A 37 3.27 4.56 4.82
N PHE A 38 3.38 4.47 3.49
CA PHE A 38 2.38 5.00 2.57
C PHE A 38 2.21 4.10 1.36
N HIS A 39 0.97 4.03 0.88
CA HIS A 39 0.58 3.35 -0.34
C HIS A 39 0.01 4.39 -1.31
N VAL A 40 0.47 4.35 -2.55
CA VAL A 40 0.03 5.28 -3.60
C VAL A 40 -1.08 4.59 -4.39
N ILE A 41 -2.23 5.23 -4.47
CA ILE A 41 -3.33 4.81 -5.34
C ILE A 41 -3.25 5.65 -6.62
N SER A 42 -3.16 4.99 -7.77
CA SER A 42 -3.21 5.67 -9.07
C SER A 42 -4.65 6.11 -9.36
N PRO A 43 -4.86 7.22 -10.09
CA PRO A 43 -6.20 7.76 -10.37
C PRO A 43 -7.18 6.76 -11.01
N GLY A 44 -6.71 5.74 -11.73
CA GLY A 44 -7.54 4.69 -12.34
C GLY A 44 -7.77 3.44 -11.48
N GLU A 45 -7.09 3.29 -10.34
CA GLU A 45 -7.26 2.15 -9.44
C GLU A 45 -8.42 2.34 -8.45
N GLN A 46 -9.09 3.51 -8.51
CA GLN A 46 -10.25 3.86 -7.70
C GLN A 46 -11.56 3.24 -8.23
N GLU A 47 -11.64 2.91 -9.53
CA GLU A 47 -12.89 2.50 -10.20
C GLU A 47 -13.27 1.02 -9.95
N ASP A 48 -12.33 0.15 -9.60
CA ASP A 48 -12.56 -1.31 -9.54
C ASP A 48 -13.13 -1.80 -8.19
N ARG A 49 -13.21 -0.94 -7.17
CA ARG A 49 -13.66 -1.34 -5.81
C ARG A 49 -15.10 -0.93 -5.47
N ALA A 50 -15.82 -0.31 -6.41
CA ALA A 50 -17.19 0.18 -6.21
C ALA A 50 -18.27 -0.67 -6.90
N GLU A 51 -17.97 -1.84 -7.46
CA GLU A 51 -18.98 -2.73 -8.02
C GLU A 51 -19.14 -4.04 -7.23
N THR A 52 -20.09 -4.03 -6.30
CA THR A 52 -20.97 -5.19 -6.12
C THR A 52 -22.42 -4.73 -6.24
N PRO A 53 -23.01 -4.77 -7.45
CA PRO A 53 -24.42 -5.08 -7.59
C PRO A 53 -24.55 -6.45 -8.27
N GLY A 54 -25.22 -7.37 -7.57
CA GLY A 54 -25.41 -8.74 -8.02
C GLY A 54 -26.15 -8.88 -9.35
N ASP A 55 -26.01 -10.09 -9.89
CA ASP A 55 -26.97 -10.74 -10.78
C ASP A 55 -27.41 -9.91 -12.00
N SER A 56 -26.53 -9.74 -12.98
CA SER A 56 -26.98 -9.41 -14.33
C SER A 56 -26.60 -10.53 -15.29
N ARG A 57 -27.60 -11.38 -15.53
CA ARG A 57 -27.61 -12.37 -16.60
C ARG A 57 -27.37 -11.64 -17.91
N PHE A 58 -26.36 -12.09 -18.65
CA PHE A 58 -26.18 -11.69 -20.04
C PHE A 58 -27.43 -12.06 -20.84
N VAL A 59 -28.24 -11.07 -21.14
CA VAL A 59 -29.12 -11.05 -22.31
C VAL A 59 -29.09 -9.63 -22.83
N ASP A 60 -28.33 -9.44 -23.91
CA ASP A 60 -28.95 -8.78 -25.04
C ASP A 60 -28.56 -9.50 -26.33
N VAL A 61 -29.62 -9.89 -27.03
CA VAL A 61 -29.65 -10.53 -28.33
C VAL A 61 -30.05 -9.42 -29.31
N MET A 62 -29.20 -9.24 -30.33
CA MET A 62 -29.35 -8.39 -31.54
C MET A 62 -29.24 -6.88 -31.38
#